data_AF-A0A973EN19-F1
#
_entry.id   AF-A0A973EN19-F1
#
_cell.length_a   1.000
_cell.length_b   1.000
_cell.length_c   1.000
_cell.angle_alpha   90.00
_cell.angle_beta   90.00
_cell.angle_gamma   90.00
#
_symmetry.space_group_name_H-M   'P 1'
#
loop_
_entity.id
_entity.type
_entity.pdbx_description
1 polymer ?
#
loop_
_entity_poly.entity_id
_entity_poly.type
_entity_poly.pdbx_seq_one_letter_code
_entity_poly.pdbx_strand_id
1 'polypeptide(L)'
;NYANRHNSYFVWFRVEDQQLQFYKVVNDTFTLKNTVSNIVTNVNQWYDFKITYDRTTGRIAVWRDNVYLGSWTDPSPYSTNGNYISFRTGNAVLNVDELKVYRSRYPQVTVTVGDNSKDIRYQNPNPTTYGAKIKSIVVDANNNLSSIAYHDLNVDWTAPQLFGINDGASNDIDTVYSNTTVYANWQVAVDSNSGIQEYFYALGTTPGGNDVVDWTSAGQNTTITVSGLNLNYGTTYYFSMKATNYAGLTSQVTTSDGFVVSSLNYPMANFSAVEDTVYLPNATVLFVNQSQNATSYMWNFGDGGTSTQVNPWHQYTQAGTYTVQLIAMNPPLPNDTLTLNNYITVLNSQSVETTETMFSLYPNPFTSNIHLIFNTDFSGTVEIIDVLGKVVLSKNIAHSSFLNINGLDCLEKGTYLIKWMDTQKTLLGTKVIVKQ
;
A
#
# COMPACT_ATOMS: atom_id res chain seq x y z
N ASN A 1 12.66 -63.22 -11.74
CA ASN A 1 14.07 -62.86 -11.49
C ASN A 1 14.24 -62.30 -10.09
N TYR A 2 14.84 -63.09 -9.20
CA TYR A 2 15.03 -62.78 -7.78
C TYR A 2 16.37 -62.08 -7.45
N ALA A 3 17.23 -61.85 -8.43
CA ALA A 3 18.58 -61.31 -8.19
C ALA A 3 18.58 -59.85 -7.71
N ASN A 4 19.61 -59.49 -6.93
CA ASN A 4 20.02 -58.13 -6.53
C ASN A 4 19.26 -57.51 -5.33
N ARG A 5 18.98 -58.26 -4.27
CA ARG A 5 18.51 -57.74 -2.96
C ARG A 5 19.56 -57.83 -1.87
N HIS A 6 20.52 -58.74 -2.04
CA HIS A 6 21.51 -59.08 -1.03
C HIS A 6 20.83 -59.36 0.32
N ASN A 7 21.47 -58.98 1.41
CA ASN A 7 20.93 -59.12 2.75
C ASN A 7 19.89 -58.02 3.01
N SER A 8 18.64 -58.41 3.30
CA SER A 8 17.54 -57.46 3.51
C SER A 8 16.41 -58.07 4.34
N TYR A 9 15.41 -57.25 4.68
CA TYR A 9 14.15 -57.70 5.24
C TYR A 9 13.03 -57.46 4.25
N PHE A 10 12.01 -58.32 4.32
CA PHE A 10 10.86 -58.20 3.45
C PHE A 10 9.56 -58.44 4.22
N VAL A 11 8.63 -57.52 4.04
CA VAL A 11 7.28 -57.58 4.62
C VAL A 11 6.31 -57.78 3.46
N TRP A 12 5.51 -58.85 3.53
CA TRP A 12 4.58 -59.22 2.46
C TRP A 12 3.15 -59.22 2.99
N PHE A 13 2.30 -58.36 2.43
CA PHE A 13 0.85 -58.46 2.54
C PHE A 13 0.33 -59.43 1.48
N ARG A 14 -0.01 -60.66 1.89
CA ARG A 14 -0.54 -61.72 1.03
C ARG A 14 -2.04 -61.49 0.90
N VAL A 15 -2.46 -60.88 -0.21
CA VAL A 15 -3.87 -60.56 -0.47
C VAL A 15 -4.69 -61.84 -0.61
N GLU A 16 -4.16 -62.84 -1.29
CA GLU A 16 -4.79 -64.14 -1.53
C GLU A 16 -5.01 -64.94 -0.24
N ASP A 17 -4.05 -64.88 0.68
CA ASP A 17 -4.06 -65.67 1.92
C ASP A 17 -4.61 -64.87 3.10
N GLN A 18 -4.87 -63.57 2.93
CA GLN A 18 -5.24 -62.61 3.99
C GLN A 18 -4.26 -62.62 5.17
N GLN A 19 -2.96 -62.53 4.85
CA GLN A 19 -1.88 -62.63 5.82
C GLN A 19 -0.87 -61.48 5.69
N LEU A 20 -0.23 -61.16 6.81
CA LEU A 20 0.99 -60.37 6.85
C LEU A 20 2.18 -61.28 7.18
N GLN A 21 3.17 -61.32 6.31
CA GLN A 21 4.34 -62.19 6.46
C GLN A 21 5.64 -61.38 6.57
N PHE A 22 6.55 -61.88 7.40
CA PHE A 22 7.86 -61.28 7.65
C PHE A 22 8.95 -62.24 7.18
N TYR A 23 9.89 -61.75 6.40
CA TYR A 23 10.98 -62.53 5.83
C TYR A 23 12.34 -61.91 6.17
N LYS A 24 13.31 -62.79 6.44
CA LYS A 24 14.73 -62.45 6.38
C LYS A 24 15.26 -62.91 5.02
N VAL A 25 15.95 -62.02 4.32
CA VAL A 25 16.56 -62.31 3.01
C VAL A 25 18.06 -62.37 3.19
N VAL A 26 18.66 -63.54 2.94
CA VAL A 26 20.11 -63.75 3.01
C VAL A 26 20.58 -64.11 1.61
N ASN A 27 21.48 -63.29 1.02
CA ASN A 27 21.98 -63.51 -0.34
C ASN A 27 20.86 -63.87 -1.34
N ASP A 28 19.84 -63.01 -1.42
CA ASP A 28 18.65 -63.17 -2.28
C ASP A 28 17.73 -64.36 -1.94
N THR A 29 18.01 -65.11 -0.89
CA THR A 29 17.17 -66.23 -0.42
C THR A 29 16.18 -65.75 0.63
N PHE A 30 14.89 -65.79 0.31
CA PHE A 30 13.81 -65.38 1.20
C PHE A 30 13.44 -66.50 2.17
N THR A 31 13.59 -66.26 3.47
CA THR A 31 13.17 -67.20 4.52
C THR A 31 12.03 -66.58 5.33
N LEU A 32 10.86 -67.22 5.35
CA LEU A 32 9.73 -66.81 6.16
C LEU A 32 10.07 -66.94 7.65
N LYS A 33 9.75 -65.91 8.45
CA LYS A 33 10.09 -65.82 9.88
C LYS A 33 8.89 -65.61 10.78
N ASN A 34 7.86 -64.91 10.31
CA ASN A 34 6.62 -64.77 11.06
C ASN A 34 5.44 -64.60 10.09
N THR A 35 4.27 -65.06 10.50
CA THR A 35 2.99 -64.89 9.80
C THR A 35 1.94 -64.41 10.78
N VAL A 36 1.25 -63.33 10.43
CA VAL A 36 0.07 -62.85 11.14
C VAL A 36 -1.14 -63.13 10.26
N SER A 37 -2.04 -63.97 10.78
CA SER A 37 -3.27 -64.36 10.11
C SER A 37 -4.37 -63.29 10.26
N ASN A 38 -5.43 -63.42 9.46
CA ASN A 38 -6.62 -62.55 9.50
C ASN A 38 -6.32 -61.08 9.17
N ILE A 39 -5.31 -60.82 8.34
CA ILE A 39 -5.00 -59.49 7.82
C ILE A 39 -5.67 -59.36 6.45
N VAL A 40 -6.95 -58.97 6.47
CA VAL A 40 -7.74 -58.74 5.26
C VAL A 40 -7.24 -57.51 4.53
N THR A 41 -6.73 -57.66 3.30
CA THR A 41 -6.31 -56.55 2.43
C THR A 41 -7.11 -56.61 1.14
N ASN A 42 -8.03 -55.67 0.96
CA ASN A 42 -8.89 -55.62 -0.22
C ASN A 42 -8.18 -54.99 -1.43
N VAL A 43 -8.43 -55.55 -2.61
CA VAL A 43 -7.99 -54.96 -3.89
C VAL A 43 -8.78 -53.66 -4.14
N ASN A 44 -8.15 -52.68 -4.80
CA ASN A 44 -8.74 -51.36 -5.12
C ASN A 44 -9.12 -50.49 -3.90
N GLN A 45 -8.48 -50.72 -2.75
CA GLN A 45 -8.63 -49.89 -1.56
C GLN A 45 -7.28 -49.25 -1.20
N TRP A 46 -7.29 -47.96 -0.91
CA TRP A 46 -6.13 -47.25 -0.38
C TRP A 46 -5.97 -47.51 1.12
N TYR A 47 -4.72 -47.64 1.56
CA TYR A 47 -4.34 -47.85 2.94
C TYR A 47 -3.12 -47.01 3.27
N ASP A 48 -3.02 -46.55 4.52
CA ASP A 48 -1.80 -45.93 5.05
C ASP A 48 -0.95 -46.98 5.78
N PHE A 49 0.23 -47.29 5.23
CA PHE A 49 1.14 -48.26 5.83
C PHE A 49 2.30 -47.57 6.53
N LYS A 50 2.57 -47.99 7.76
CA LYS A 50 3.80 -47.64 8.48
C LYS A 50 4.57 -48.91 8.79
N ILE A 51 5.84 -48.93 8.40
CA ILE A 51 6.74 -50.05 8.66
C ILE A 51 7.99 -49.48 9.34
N THR A 52 8.32 -49.97 10.52
CA THR A 52 9.52 -49.55 11.26
C THR A 52 10.51 -50.68 11.34
N TYR A 53 11.80 -50.34 11.29
CA TYR A 53 12.89 -51.24 11.63
C TYR A 53 13.77 -50.59 12.69
N ASP A 54 13.87 -51.22 13.85
CA ASP A 54 14.82 -50.85 14.90
C ASP A 54 16.08 -51.71 14.76
N ARG A 55 17.19 -51.07 14.35
CA ARG A 55 18.48 -51.74 14.13
C ARG A 55 19.16 -52.21 15.42
N THR A 56 18.78 -51.66 16.57
CA THR A 56 19.38 -52.00 17.87
C THR A 56 18.74 -53.27 18.40
N THR A 57 17.41 -53.34 18.37
CA THR A 57 16.66 -54.50 18.88
C THR A 57 16.41 -55.56 17.80
N GLY A 58 16.52 -55.21 16.52
CA GLY A 58 16.15 -56.06 15.39
C GLY A 58 14.66 -56.13 15.11
N ARG A 59 13.85 -55.29 15.77
CA ARG A 59 12.40 -55.33 15.67
C ARG A 59 11.89 -54.69 14.37
N ILE A 60 11.06 -55.43 13.65
CA ILE A 60 10.32 -54.97 12.47
C ILE A 60 8.83 -54.98 12.82
N ALA A 61 8.17 -53.85 12.73
CA ALA A 61 6.76 -53.70 13.10
C ALA A 61 5.96 -52.99 12.01
N VAL A 62 4.67 -53.33 11.92
CA VAL A 62 3.78 -52.92 10.84
C VAL A 62 2.48 -52.40 11.42
N TRP A 63 2.07 -51.23 10.92
CA TRP A 63 0.76 -50.64 11.14
C TRP A 63 0.08 -50.39 9.80
N ARG A 64 -1.26 -50.47 9.82
CA ARG A 64 -2.12 -50.07 8.72
C ARG A 64 -3.23 -49.20 9.26
N ASP A 65 -3.43 -48.03 8.65
CA ASP A 65 -4.41 -47.04 9.08
C ASP A 65 -4.27 -46.71 10.58
N ASN A 66 -3.01 -46.60 11.03
CA ASN A 66 -2.59 -46.41 12.43
C ASN A 66 -2.88 -47.57 13.40
N VAL A 67 -3.45 -48.68 12.94
CA VAL A 67 -3.69 -49.87 13.75
C VAL A 67 -2.49 -50.81 13.65
N TYR A 68 -1.98 -51.25 14.80
CA TYR A 68 -0.89 -52.22 14.86
C TYR A 68 -1.36 -53.58 14.34
N LEU A 69 -0.62 -54.14 13.37
CA LEU A 69 -0.93 -55.43 12.77
C LEU A 69 -0.03 -56.56 13.29
N GLY A 70 1.25 -56.26 13.53
CA GLY A 70 2.18 -57.26 14.03
C GLY A 70 3.64 -56.86 13.92
N SER A 71 4.51 -57.72 14.45
CA SER A 71 5.95 -57.53 14.37
C SER A 71 6.72 -58.85 14.36
N TRP A 72 7.97 -58.78 13.95
CA TRP A 72 8.96 -59.84 14.13
C TRP A 72 10.28 -59.22 14.59
N THR A 73 10.99 -59.89 15.49
CA THR A 73 12.29 -59.44 15.99
C THR A 73 13.36 -60.41 15.54
N ASP A 74 14.33 -59.92 14.78
CA ASP A 74 15.50 -60.69 14.38
C ASP A 74 16.51 -60.73 15.54
N PRO A 75 16.84 -61.92 16.09
CA PRO A 75 17.84 -62.02 17.16
C PRO A 75 19.27 -61.72 16.69
N SER A 76 19.51 -61.63 15.38
CA SER A 76 20.81 -61.28 14.80
C SER A 76 20.61 -60.29 13.66
N PRO A 77 20.25 -59.03 14.00
CA PRO A 77 19.80 -58.07 13.01
C PRO A 77 20.94 -57.52 12.16
N TYR A 78 20.63 -57.15 10.93
CA TYR A 78 21.56 -56.39 10.09
C TYR A 78 21.84 -55.01 10.71
N SER A 79 23.05 -54.83 11.22
CA SER A 79 23.48 -53.62 11.94
C SER A 79 24.05 -52.53 11.02
N THR A 80 24.29 -52.84 9.75
CA THR A 80 24.75 -51.87 8.75
C THR A 80 23.60 -50.93 8.34
N ASN A 81 23.95 -49.68 8.01
CA ASN A 81 22.96 -48.71 7.54
C ASN A 81 22.33 -49.22 6.24
N GLY A 82 21.02 -49.49 6.26
CA GLY A 82 20.26 -49.77 5.05
C GLY A 82 20.22 -48.53 4.17
N ASN A 83 20.57 -48.69 2.89
CA ASN A 83 20.66 -47.57 1.94
C ASN A 83 19.47 -47.48 0.98
N TYR A 84 18.61 -48.49 0.95
CA TYR A 84 17.55 -48.63 -0.06
C TYR A 84 16.26 -49.19 0.53
N ILE A 85 15.13 -48.75 -0.04
CA ILE A 85 13.80 -49.35 0.13
C ILE A 85 13.34 -49.80 -1.25
N SER A 86 12.61 -50.90 -1.30
CA SER A 86 12.06 -51.42 -2.55
C SER A 86 10.70 -52.06 -2.32
N PHE A 87 9.85 -51.94 -3.34
CA PHE A 87 8.59 -52.67 -3.42
C PHE A 87 8.73 -53.95 -4.25
N ARG A 88 7.89 -54.93 -3.94
CA ARG A 88 7.65 -56.14 -4.74
C ARG A 88 6.16 -56.42 -4.69
N THR A 89 5.61 -56.90 -5.79
CA THR A 89 4.15 -57.02 -5.92
C THR A 89 3.66 -58.45 -6.16
N GLY A 90 4.56 -59.41 -6.42
CA GLY A 90 4.16 -60.81 -6.59
C GLY A 90 3.10 -61.02 -7.67
N ASN A 91 3.29 -60.40 -8.85
CA ASN A 91 2.33 -60.35 -9.97
C ASN A 91 1.08 -59.49 -9.74
N ALA A 92 0.98 -58.75 -8.64
CA ALA A 92 -0.03 -57.70 -8.47
C ALA A 92 0.39 -56.37 -9.12
N VAL A 93 -0.59 -55.51 -9.39
CA VAL A 93 -0.37 -54.09 -9.69
C VAL A 93 -0.41 -53.32 -8.38
N LEU A 94 0.65 -52.57 -8.08
CA LEU A 94 0.75 -51.73 -6.88
C LEU A 94 0.85 -50.26 -7.28
N ASN A 95 0.00 -49.45 -6.69
CA ASN A 95 0.12 -47.99 -6.71
C ASN A 95 0.61 -47.53 -5.33
N VAL A 96 1.58 -46.62 -5.31
CA VAL A 96 2.12 -46.01 -4.09
C VAL A 96 2.04 -44.51 -4.26
N ASP A 97 1.50 -43.83 -3.25
CA ASP A 97 1.49 -42.38 -3.15
C ASP A 97 2.08 -41.96 -1.80
N GLU A 98 2.57 -40.72 -1.71
CA GLU A 98 3.14 -40.10 -0.52
C GLU A 98 4.23 -40.90 0.25
N LEU A 99 5.10 -41.65 -0.47
CA LEU A 99 6.17 -42.40 0.18
C LEU A 99 7.13 -41.47 0.96
N LYS A 100 7.15 -41.63 2.28
CA LYS A 100 8.04 -40.90 3.21
C LYS A 100 8.92 -41.87 3.96
N VAL A 101 10.20 -41.54 4.09
CA VAL A 101 11.20 -42.36 4.81
C VAL A 101 11.76 -41.55 5.96
N TYR A 102 11.57 -42.06 7.17
CA TYR A 102 12.05 -41.44 8.40
C TYR A 102 13.21 -42.25 8.97
N ARG A 103 14.13 -41.55 9.64
CA ARG A 103 15.15 -42.18 10.48
C ARG A 103 14.74 -41.99 11.93
N SER A 104 14.74 -43.08 12.70
CA SER A 104 14.59 -43.01 14.16
C SER A 104 15.68 -42.11 14.74
N ARG A 105 15.33 -41.32 15.76
CA ARG A 105 16.28 -40.43 16.43
C ARG A 105 16.22 -40.61 17.94
N TYR A 106 17.21 -40.06 18.64
CA TYR A 106 17.20 -39.99 20.10
C TYR A 106 16.06 -39.09 20.61
N PRO A 107 15.65 -39.20 21.89
CA PRO A 107 14.61 -38.36 22.48
C PRO A 107 14.90 -36.85 22.38
N GLN A 108 16.17 -36.48 22.28
CA GLN A 108 16.62 -35.12 22.01
C GLN A 108 17.69 -35.14 20.91
N VAL A 109 17.52 -34.26 19.91
CA VAL A 109 18.41 -34.14 18.76
C VAL A 109 18.54 -32.67 18.38
N THR A 110 19.76 -32.21 18.19
CA THR A 110 20.01 -30.91 17.56
C THR A 110 19.79 -31.02 16.06
N VAL A 111 18.90 -30.18 15.51
CA VAL A 111 18.70 -30.05 14.05
C VAL A 111 19.44 -28.80 13.59
N THR A 112 20.37 -28.97 12.66
CA THR A 112 21.19 -27.88 12.14
C THR A 112 20.56 -27.25 10.90
N VAL A 113 20.66 -25.94 10.77
CA VAL A 113 20.13 -25.15 9.65
C VAL A 113 21.31 -24.43 8.99
N GLY A 114 21.48 -24.53 7.67
CA GLY A 114 22.57 -23.86 6.96
C GLY A 114 22.82 -24.38 5.55
N ASP A 115 24.09 -24.43 5.15
CA ASP A 115 24.52 -24.89 3.83
C ASP A 115 24.18 -26.37 3.55
N ASN A 116 24.63 -26.89 2.40
CA ASN A 116 24.36 -28.25 1.95
C ASN A 116 24.85 -29.36 2.92
N SER A 117 25.64 -29.03 3.94
CA SER A 117 26.08 -29.96 4.98
C SER A 117 25.11 -30.08 6.16
N LYS A 118 24.09 -29.22 6.25
CA LYS A 118 23.14 -29.17 7.38
C LYS A 118 21.87 -29.98 7.13
N ASP A 119 21.14 -30.26 8.21
CA ASP A 119 19.89 -31.04 8.16
C ASP A 119 18.79 -30.31 7.38
N ILE A 120 18.67 -29.00 7.61
CA ILE A 120 17.75 -28.10 6.92
C ILE A 120 18.57 -27.13 6.09
N ARG A 121 18.41 -27.21 4.77
CA ARG A 121 19.28 -26.52 3.80
C ARG A 121 18.57 -25.60 2.81
N TYR A 122 17.24 -25.59 2.84
CA TYR A 122 16.43 -24.78 1.93
C TYR A 122 15.76 -23.66 2.70
N GLN A 123 15.85 -22.45 2.17
CA GLN A 123 15.07 -21.31 2.64
C GLN A 123 13.63 -21.40 2.18
N ASN A 124 12.77 -20.61 2.82
CA ASN A 124 11.38 -20.42 2.42
C ASN A 124 11.31 -20.01 0.93
N PRO A 125 10.44 -20.64 0.11
CA PRO A 125 10.24 -20.18 -1.27
C PRO A 125 9.59 -18.80 -1.37
N ASN A 126 8.76 -18.45 -0.39
CA ASN A 126 8.07 -17.16 -0.26
C ASN A 126 7.59 -17.00 1.20
N PRO A 127 7.15 -15.79 1.62
CA PRO A 127 6.75 -15.51 3.00
C PRO A 127 5.60 -16.36 3.55
N THR A 128 4.78 -16.96 2.68
CA THR A 128 3.64 -17.81 3.09
C THR A 128 3.98 -19.30 3.12
N THR A 129 5.16 -19.70 2.65
CA THR A 129 5.57 -21.10 2.53
C THR A 129 6.85 -21.32 3.34
N TYR A 130 6.72 -22.06 4.44
CA TYR A 130 7.84 -22.44 5.29
C TYR A 130 8.90 -23.27 4.54
N GLY A 131 10.18 -22.98 4.80
CA GLY A 131 11.32 -23.67 4.19
C GLY A 131 11.53 -25.08 4.76
N ALA A 132 11.06 -25.33 5.98
CA ALA A 132 11.15 -26.65 6.60
C ALA A 132 10.01 -26.97 7.56
N LYS A 133 9.83 -28.27 7.80
CA LYS A 133 8.91 -28.83 8.79
C LYS A 133 9.59 -29.95 9.54
N ILE A 134 9.65 -29.85 10.86
CA ILE A 134 10.06 -30.94 11.72
C ILE A 134 8.82 -31.75 12.08
N LYS A 135 8.85 -33.07 11.87
CA LYS A 135 7.76 -33.99 12.23
C LYS A 135 8.28 -35.06 13.18
N SER A 136 7.47 -35.39 14.18
CA SER A 136 7.73 -36.47 15.11
C SER A 136 6.49 -37.34 15.30
N ILE A 137 6.72 -38.64 15.39
CA ILE A 137 5.72 -39.64 15.76
C ILE A 137 6.39 -40.60 16.73
N VAL A 138 5.70 -40.95 17.80
CA VAL A 138 6.21 -41.89 18.81
C VAL A 138 5.29 -43.11 18.89
N VAL A 139 5.89 -44.23 19.29
CA VAL A 139 5.19 -45.48 19.55
C VAL A 139 5.31 -45.77 21.04
N ASP A 140 4.19 -45.99 21.72
CA ASP A 140 4.20 -46.36 23.14
C ASP A 140 4.55 -47.86 23.36
N ALA A 141 4.63 -48.28 24.61
CA ALA A 141 4.91 -49.68 24.96
C ALA A 141 3.81 -50.67 24.51
N ASN A 142 2.60 -50.17 24.23
CA ASN A 142 1.45 -50.95 23.77
C ASN A 142 1.30 -50.95 22.24
N ASN A 143 2.25 -50.35 21.51
CA ASN A 143 2.26 -50.18 20.04
C ASN A 143 1.24 -49.19 19.49
N ASN A 144 0.70 -48.29 20.32
CA ASN A 144 -0.11 -47.19 19.83
C ASN A 144 0.80 -46.11 19.23
N LEU A 145 0.40 -45.61 18.06
CA LEU A 145 1.04 -44.46 17.43
C LEU A 145 0.45 -43.17 18.01
N SER A 146 1.30 -42.21 18.32
CA SER A 146 0.83 -40.85 18.60
C SER A 146 0.26 -40.21 17.33
N SER A 147 -0.52 -39.15 17.51
CA SER A 147 -0.69 -38.16 16.43
C SER A 147 0.67 -37.62 16.00
N ILE A 148 0.80 -37.19 14.75
CA ILE A 148 2.02 -36.57 14.25
C ILE A 148 2.12 -35.16 14.85
N ALA A 149 3.12 -34.93 15.69
CA ALA A 149 3.50 -33.59 16.11
C ALA A 149 4.37 -32.96 15.02
N TYR A 150 4.16 -31.68 14.74
CA TYR A 150 5.01 -30.95 13.80
C TYR A 150 5.23 -29.50 14.21
N HIS A 151 6.31 -28.93 13.68
CA HIS A 151 6.60 -27.51 13.78
C HIS A 151 7.10 -27.02 12.42
N ASP A 152 6.45 -25.97 11.93
CA ASP A 152 6.83 -25.24 10.72
C ASP A 152 7.95 -24.26 11.06
N LEU A 153 8.92 -24.10 10.16
CA LEU A 153 10.12 -23.29 10.38
C LEU A 153 10.33 -22.30 9.25
N ASN A 154 10.46 -21.02 9.62
CA ASN A 154 11.03 -20.02 8.73
C ASN A 154 12.53 -20.23 8.64
N VAL A 155 13.01 -20.38 7.41
CA VAL A 155 14.42 -20.47 7.08
C VAL A 155 14.68 -19.37 6.06
N ASP A 156 15.55 -18.46 6.42
CA ASP A 156 15.93 -17.31 5.61
C ASP A 156 17.40 -17.01 5.83
N TRP A 157 18.09 -16.64 4.77
CA TRP A 157 19.50 -16.28 4.79
C TRP A 157 19.72 -14.79 4.55
N THR A 158 18.68 -14.08 4.12
CA THR A 158 18.75 -12.67 3.74
C THR A 158 18.01 -11.83 4.76
N ALA A 159 18.62 -10.73 5.18
CA ALA A 159 17.94 -9.76 6.03
C ALA A 159 16.98 -8.89 5.18
N PRO A 160 15.94 -8.30 5.79
CA PRO A 160 15.07 -7.35 5.12
C PRO A 160 15.82 -6.17 4.49
N GLN A 161 15.18 -5.55 3.49
CA GLN A 161 15.66 -4.31 2.88
C GLN A 161 14.64 -3.18 3.05
N LEU A 162 15.10 -2.06 3.60
CA LEU A 162 14.35 -0.80 3.75
C LEU A 162 14.73 0.19 2.63
N PHE A 163 13.79 1.06 2.27
CA PHE A 163 13.96 2.05 1.20
C PHE A 163 13.52 3.44 1.67
N GLY A 164 14.51 4.28 2.00
CA GLY A 164 14.27 5.66 2.45
C GLY A 164 13.45 5.75 3.74
N ILE A 165 13.54 6.90 4.40
CA ILE A 165 12.71 7.23 5.55
C ILE A 165 12.32 8.68 5.34
N ASN A 166 11.02 8.94 5.35
CA ASN A 166 10.50 10.30 5.39
C ASN A 166 10.35 10.68 6.87
N ASP A 167 10.84 11.84 7.26
CA ASP A 167 10.78 12.34 8.64
C ASP A 167 9.62 13.34 8.89
N GLY A 168 8.60 13.26 8.04
CA GLY A 168 7.31 13.89 8.24
C GLY A 168 6.17 12.88 8.45
N ALA A 169 4.96 13.40 8.69
CA ALA A 169 3.76 12.59 8.87
C ALA A 169 3.25 11.94 7.56
N SER A 170 3.66 12.47 6.40
CA SER A 170 3.29 11.94 5.09
C SER A 170 4.43 12.12 4.11
N ASN A 171 4.68 13.35 3.67
CA ASN A 171 5.86 13.66 2.89
C ASN A 171 7.06 13.84 3.81
N ASP A 172 8.24 13.73 3.20
CA ASP A 172 9.50 14.14 3.79
C ASP A 172 9.52 15.64 4.09
N ILE A 173 10.18 16.06 5.19
CA ILE A 173 10.18 17.47 5.61
C ILE A 173 11.56 17.93 6.11
N ASP A 174 11.99 19.09 5.66
CA ASP A 174 13.26 19.64 6.14
C ASP A 174 13.14 20.31 7.53
N THR A 175 11.93 20.68 7.96
CA THR A 175 11.71 21.51 9.15
C THR A 175 10.49 21.11 9.97
N VAL A 176 10.67 21.04 11.28
CA VAL A 176 9.61 20.80 12.27
C VAL A 176 9.50 21.97 13.24
N TYR A 177 8.27 22.41 13.52
CA TYR A 177 7.99 23.53 14.45
C TYR A 177 7.62 23.08 15.88
N SER A 178 7.43 21.78 16.09
CA SER A 178 7.21 21.19 17.41
C SER A 178 8.51 20.62 17.96
N ASN A 179 8.87 21.00 19.18
CA ASN A 179 10.01 20.40 19.88
C ASN A 179 9.62 19.21 20.79
N THR A 180 8.34 18.87 20.84
CA THR A 180 7.83 17.80 21.72
C THR A 180 7.30 16.59 20.96
N THR A 181 6.96 16.77 19.68
CA THR A 181 6.33 15.72 18.86
C THR A 181 6.83 15.76 17.43
N VAL A 182 7.29 14.61 16.93
CA VAL A 182 7.81 14.41 15.57
C VAL A 182 7.21 13.14 14.96
N TYR A 183 7.32 13.00 13.64
CA TYR A 183 6.68 11.94 12.88
C TYR A 183 7.70 11.29 11.93
N ALA A 184 7.50 10.02 11.59
CA ALA A 184 8.21 9.42 10.47
C ALA A 184 7.31 8.42 9.75
N ASN A 185 7.59 8.21 8.47
CA ASN A 185 6.96 7.17 7.67
C ASN A 185 7.95 6.56 6.66
N TRP A 186 7.68 5.31 6.28
CA TRP A 186 8.50 4.57 5.33
C TRP A 186 7.66 3.62 4.51
N GLN A 187 8.22 3.15 3.40
CA GLN A 187 7.60 2.10 2.60
C GLN A 187 7.80 0.73 3.26
N VAL A 188 6.87 -0.20 3.02
CA VAL A 188 7.01 -1.58 3.51
C VAL A 188 8.33 -2.17 3.01
N ALA A 189 9.18 -2.59 3.97
CA ALA A 189 10.42 -3.29 3.66
C ALA A 189 10.17 -4.55 2.83
N VAL A 190 11.13 -4.90 2.00
CA VAL A 190 11.06 -6.09 1.14
C VAL A 190 11.84 -7.23 1.79
N ASP A 191 11.20 -8.39 1.86
CA ASP A 191 11.79 -9.67 2.23
C ASP A 191 11.06 -10.77 1.44
N SER A 192 11.80 -11.49 0.59
CA SER A 192 11.22 -12.45 -0.35
C SER A 192 10.96 -13.83 0.25
N ASN A 193 11.43 -14.12 1.47
CA ASN A 193 11.55 -15.48 1.96
C ASN A 193 10.75 -15.68 3.24
N SER A 194 11.04 -14.94 4.30
CA SER A 194 10.31 -15.08 5.57
C SER A 194 9.33 -13.94 5.86
N GLY A 195 9.39 -12.84 5.11
CA GLY A 195 8.53 -11.68 5.30
C GLY A 195 8.88 -10.87 6.55
N ILE A 196 8.30 -9.69 6.70
CA ILE A 196 8.64 -8.76 7.78
C ILE A 196 7.89 -9.12 9.06
N GLN A 197 8.61 -9.29 10.16
CA GLN A 197 8.06 -9.51 11.49
C GLN A 197 7.79 -8.18 12.19
N GLU A 198 8.78 -7.28 12.21
CA GLU A 198 8.72 -6.05 13.03
C GLU A 198 9.70 -4.98 12.53
N TYR A 199 9.35 -3.72 12.75
CA TYR A 199 10.19 -2.54 12.56
C TYR A 199 10.63 -1.96 13.90
N PHE A 200 11.83 -1.39 13.93
CA PHE A 200 12.37 -0.64 15.05
C PHE A 200 12.85 0.72 14.59
N TYR A 201 12.53 1.76 15.36
CA TYR A 201 12.96 3.12 15.10
C TYR A 201 13.83 3.65 16.25
N ALA A 202 14.69 4.60 15.92
CA ALA A 202 15.45 5.42 16.85
C ALA A 202 15.48 6.87 16.35
N LEU A 203 15.76 7.80 17.26
CA LEU A 203 15.93 9.22 16.94
C LEU A 203 17.27 9.69 17.51
N GLY A 204 18.04 10.39 16.69
CA GLY A 204 19.35 10.89 17.09
C GLY A 204 19.73 12.22 16.45
N THR A 205 20.81 12.81 16.96
CA THR A 205 21.40 14.05 16.44
C THR A 205 22.41 13.82 15.31
N THR A 206 22.67 12.56 14.96
CA THR A 206 23.49 12.15 13.82
C THR A 206 22.79 11.02 13.04
N PRO A 207 23.09 10.84 11.73
CA PRO A 207 22.57 9.69 10.98
C PRO A 207 22.94 8.37 11.65
N GLY A 208 21.95 7.55 11.99
CA GLY A 208 22.13 6.27 12.69
C GLY A 208 22.14 6.38 14.21
N GLY A 209 22.10 7.60 14.74
CA GLY A 209 22.10 7.89 16.17
C GLY A 209 20.79 7.50 16.85
N ASN A 210 20.91 7.21 18.15
CA ASN A 210 19.83 6.83 19.05
C ASN A 210 19.93 7.56 20.41
N ASP A 211 20.60 8.73 20.42
CA ASP A 211 20.90 9.53 21.61
C ASP A 211 19.69 10.31 22.14
N VAL A 212 18.62 10.45 21.34
CA VAL A 212 17.38 11.12 21.75
C VAL A 212 16.29 10.11 22.10
N VAL A 213 16.14 9.08 21.25
CA VAL A 213 15.24 7.95 21.49
C VAL A 213 16.01 6.68 21.13
N ASP A 214 16.15 5.79 22.11
CA ASP A 214 16.77 4.48 21.89
C ASP A 214 15.86 3.58 21.04
N TRP A 215 16.43 2.52 20.46
CA TRP A 215 15.74 1.58 19.59
C TRP A 215 14.43 1.09 20.21
N THR A 216 13.32 1.53 19.62
CA THR A 216 11.96 1.25 20.09
C THR A 216 11.20 0.48 19.01
N SER A 217 10.38 -0.49 19.41
CA SER A 217 9.54 -1.24 18.48
C SER A 217 8.43 -0.34 17.91
N ALA A 218 8.24 -0.42 16.59
CA ALA A 218 7.07 0.09 15.88
C ALA A 218 6.06 -1.03 15.53
N GLY A 219 6.31 -2.28 15.93
CA GLY A 219 5.55 -3.43 15.47
C GLY A 219 5.59 -3.55 13.94
N GLN A 220 4.42 -3.79 13.31
CA GLN A 220 4.30 -3.83 11.85
C GLN A 220 3.86 -2.49 11.24
N ASN A 221 3.83 -1.41 12.02
CA ASN A 221 3.44 -0.10 11.51
C ASN A 221 4.51 0.43 10.56
N THR A 222 4.09 1.22 9.56
CA THR A 222 4.97 1.95 8.64
C THR A 222 4.96 3.46 8.87
N THR A 223 4.30 3.89 9.94
CA THR A 223 4.25 5.28 10.39
C THR A 223 4.38 5.30 11.92
N ILE A 224 5.03 6.34 12.43
CA ILE A 224 5.19 6.56 13.88
C ILE A 224 4.97 8.02 14.24
N THR A 225 4.50 8.23 15.46
CA THR A 225 4.44 9.53 16.13
C THR A 225 5.20 9.40 17.44
N VAL A 226 6.25 10.18 17.62
CA VAL A 226 7.03 10.22 18.84
C VAL A 226 6.69 11.50 19.58
N SER A 227 6.17 11.37 20.80
CA SER A 227 5.74 12.50 21.64
C SER A 227 6.48 12.52 22.97
N GLY A 228 6.33 13.59 23.75
CA GLY A 228 7.00 13.74 25.05
C GLY A 228 8.49 14.05 24.94
N LEU A 229 8.93 14.56 23.80
CA LEU A 229 10.33 14.93 23.55
C LEU A 229 10.66 16.32 24.12
N ASN A 230 11.95 16.59 24.26
CA ASN A 230 12.48 17.92 24.57
C ASN A 230 13.60 18.23 23.57
N LEU A 231 13.23 18.48 22.32
CA LEU A 231 14.19 18.76 21.26
C LEU A 231 14.72 20.20 21.34
N ASN A 232 15.98 20.37 20.96
CA ASN A 232 16.64 21.67 20.94
C ASN A 232 16.37 22.38 19.61
N TYR A 233 15.95 23.64 19.69
CA TYR A 233 15.80 24.47 18.49
C TYR A 233 17.15 24.69 17.79
N GLY A 234 17.14 24.72 16.46
CA GLY A 234 18.31 24.85 15.60
C GLY A 234 19.15 23.58 15.46
N THR A 235 18.73 22.46 16.06
CA THR A 235 19.39 21.16 15.92
C THR A 235 18.71 20.32 14.85
N THR A 236 19.51 19.66 14.02
CA THR A 236 19.03 18.66 13.05
C THR A 236 18.93 17.29 13.73
N TYR A 237 17.82 16.60 13.49
CA TYR A 237 17.55 15.27 14.01
C TYR A 237 17.29 14.29 12.87
N TYR A 238 17.64 13.04 13.09
CA TYR A 238 17.58 11.97 12.09
C TYR A 238 16.78 10.80 12.65
N PHE A 239 15.80 10.33 11.90
CA PHE A 239 15.19 9.05 12.17
C PHE A 239 16.07 7.92 11.62
N SER A 240 16.23 6.87 12.43
CA SER A 240 16.94 5.65 12.04
C SER A 240 16.00 4.46 12.17
N MET A 241 15.95 3.60 11.17
CA MET A 241 15.05 2.44 11.11
C MET A 241 15.82 1.16 10.81
N LYS A 242 15.35 0.06 11.38
CA LYS A 242 15.73 -1.31 10.99
C LYS A 242 14.51 -2.22 11.03
N ALA A 243 14.52 -3.28 10.23
CA ALA A 243 13.44 -4.26 10.18
C ALA A 243 13.97 -5.67 10.50
N THR A 244 13.17 -6.48 11.16
CA THR A 244 13.46 -7.88 11.46
C THR A 244 12.46 -8.77 10.72
N ASN A 245 12.93 -9.86 10.10
CA ASN A 245 12.06 -10.84 9.45
C ASN A 245 11.68 -12.00 10.38
N TYR A 246 10.74 -12.86 9.96
CA TYR A 246 10.29 -13.99 10.77
C TYR A 246 11.34 -15.11 10.94
N ALA A 247 12.49 -15.03 10.27
CA ALA A 247 13.65 -15.86 10.55
C ALA A 247 14.62 -15.25 11.58
N GLY A 248 14.33 -14.04 12.07
CA GLY A 248 15.11 -13.34 13.10
C GLY A 248 16.30 -12.54 12.57
N LEU A 249 16.43 -12.36 11.26
CA LEU A 249 17.46 -11.53 10.65
C LEU A 249 17.04 -10.06 10.67
N THR A 250 17.97 -9.17 11.00
CA THR A 250 17.74 -7.72 11.07
C THR A 250 18.45 -7.00 9.93
N SER A 251 17.77 -6.06 9.29
CA SER A 251 18.31 -5.23 8.21
C SER A 251 19.50 -4.38 8.67
N GLN A 252 20.21 -3.81 7.70
CA GLN A 252 21.06 -2.64 7.98
C GLN A 252 20.18 -1.47 8.46
N VAL A 253 20.80 -0.53 9.17
CA VAL A 253 20.14 0.71 9.58
C VAL A 253 19.99 1.62 8.36
N THR A 254 18.77 2.07 8.10
CA THR A 254 18.46 3.13 7.14
C THR A 254 18.16 4.40 7.92
N THR A 255 18.53 5.57 7.39
CA THR A 255 18.37 6.87 8.06
C THR A 255 17.64 7.84 7.15
N SER A 256 16.85 8.76 7.72
CA SER A 256 16.38 9.94 6.97
C SER A 256 17.54 10.89 6.67
N ASP A 257 17.32 11.89 5.82
CA ASP A 257 18.24 13.01 5.58
C ASP A 257 18.12 14.13 6.62
N GLY A 258 17.05 14.11 7.41
CA GLY A 258 16.94 14.76 8.70
C GLY A 258 16.21 16.10 8.65
N PHE A 259 15.58 16.45 9.77
CA PHE A 259 14.80 17.67 9.91
C PHE A 259 15.40 18.59 10.97
N VAL A 260 15.31 19.91 10.74
CA VAL A 260 15.67 20.91 11.75
C VAL A 260 14.47 21.28 12.61
N VAL A 261 14.68 21.36 13.93
CA VAL A 261 13.64 21.87 14.84
C VAL A 261 13.72 23.40 14.90
N SER A 262 12.71 24.10 14.38
CA SER A 262 12.66 25.55 14.35
C SER A 262 11.71 26.13 15.40
N SER A 263 12.12 27.22 16.04
CA SER A 263 11.24 28.06 16.88
C SER A 263 10.55 29.16 16.09
N LEU A 264 10.96 29.34 14.83
CA LEU A 264 10.47 30.36 13.92
C LEU A 264 9.58 29.69 12.87
N ASN A 265 8.32 30.10 12.81
CA ASN A 265 7.40 29.67 11.77
C ASN A 265 7.72 30.42 10.47
N TYR A 266 8.55 29.84 9.60
CA TYR A 266 8.88 30.46 8.31
C TYR A 266 7.61 30.57 7.44
N PRO A 267 7.47 31.67 6.68
CA PRO A 267 6.37 31.78 5.73
C PRO A 267 6.46 30.62 4.72
N MET A 268 5.34 30.00 4.40
CA MET A 268 5.24 28.98 3.35
C MET A 268 4.27 29.48 2.29
N ALA A 269 4.78 29.82 1.10
CA ALA A 269 4.01 30.38 0.01
C ALA A 269 3.13 29.31 -0.62
N ASN A 270 1.82 29.57 -0.68
CA ASN A 270 0.89 28.70 -1.39
C ASN A 270 -0.31 29.50 -1.90
N PHE A 271 -0.84 29.15 -3.07
CA PHE A 271 -2.02 29.80 -3.64
C PHE A 271 -2.73 28.94 -4.69
N SER A 272 -3.96 29.35 -5.01
CA SER A 272 -4.73 28.88 -6.16
C SER A 272 -5.41 30.03 -6.88
N ALA A 273 -5.92 29.79 -8.09
CA ALA A 273 -6.84 30.67 -8.81
C ALA A 273 -8.24 30.06 -8.83
N VAL A 274 -9.29 30.90 -8.85
CA VAL A 274 -10.68 30.44 -9.00
C VAL A 274 -10.95 29.90 -10.41
N GLU A 275 -10.36 30.53 -11.42
CA GLU A 275 -10.39 30.08 -12.81
C GLU A 275 -8.95 30.15 -13.35
N ASP A 276 -8.50 29.07 -14.00
CA ASP A 276 -7.18 28.99 -14.65
C ASP A 276 -7.24 29.30 -16.15
N THR A 277 -8.45 29.41 -16.72
CA THR A 277 -8.69 29.75 -18.13
C THR A 277 -9.76 30.83 -18.24
N VAL A 278 -9.41 31.97 -18.83
CA VAL A 278 -10.30 33.14 -18.96
C VAL A 278 -10.26 33.74 -20.38
N TYR A 279 -11.24 34.57 -20.73
CA TYR A 279 -11.41 35.07 -22.11
C TYR A 279 -11.45 36.60 -22.19
N LEU A 280 -10.77 37.16 -23.19
CA LEU A 280 -10.87 38.59 -23.51
C LEU A 280 -12.27 38.98 -24.03
N PRO A 281 -12.71 40.23 -23.83
CA PRO A 281 -12.00 41.34 -23.15
C PRO A 281 -12.09 41.30 -21.61
N ASN A 282 -12.87 40.38 -21.03
CA ASN A 282 -13.19 40.33 -19.60
C ASN A 282 -12.40 39.23 -18.87
N ALA A 283 -11.10 39.12 -19.12
CA ALA A 283 -10.24 38.07 -18.59
C ALA A 283 -9.77 38.39 -17.15
N THR A 284 -10.68 38.30 -16.17
CA THR A 284 -10.38 38.60 -14.76
C THR A 284 -10.30 37.33 -13.93
N VAL A 285 -9.23 37.17 -13.14
CA VAL A 285 -8.98 36.03 -12.25
C VAL A 285 -8.94 36.49 -10.79
N LEU A 286 -9.61 35.75 -9.90
CA LEU A 286 -9.42 35.86 -8.44
C LEU A 286 -8.36 34.85 -7.99
N PHE A 287 -7.34 35.34 -7.30
CA PHE A 287 -6.36 34.49 -6.62
C PHE A 287 -6.69 34.35 -5.15
N VAL A 288 -6.55 33.13 -4.64
CA VAL A 288 -6.79 32.76 -3.25
C VAL A 288 -5.46 32.39 -2.61
N ASN A 289 -5.02 33.19 -1.64
CA ASN A 289 -3.83 32.89 -0.86
C ASN A 289 -4.10 31.74 0.12
N GLN A 290 -3.21 30.76 0.12
CA GLN A 290 -3.21 29.60 1.02
C GLN A 290 -1.90 29.52 1.82
N SER A 291 -1.08 30.58 1.79
CA SER A 291 0.21 30.63 2.45
C SER A 291 0.06 30.55 3.97
N GLN A 292 1.01 29.90 4.63
CA GLN A 292 1.08 29.80 6.08
C GLN A 292 2.16 30.73 6.64
N ASN A 293 1.97 31.18 7.89
CA ASN A 293 2.97 31.91 8.67
C ASN A 293 3.53 33.20 8.03
N ALA A 294 2.81 33.78 7.08
CA ALA A 294 3.16 35.03 6.41
C ALA A 294 2.30 36.18 6.92
N THR A 295 2.89 37.37 7.05
CA THR A 295 2.22 38.61 7.45
C THR A 295 2.01 39.56 6.27
N SER A 296 2.73 39.38 5.17
CA SER A 296 2.62 40.18 3.96
C SER A 296 2.92 39.36 2.70
N TYR A 297 2.46 39.88 1.55
CA TYR A 297 2.47 39.16 0.28
C TYR A 297 2.91 40.08 -0.87
N MET A 298 3.56 39.50 -1.88
CA MET A 298 3.82 40.15 -3.17
C MET A 298 3.47 39.17 -4.29
N TRP A 299 2.52 39.57 -5.12
CA TRP A 299 2.07 38.84 -6.30
C TRP A 299 2.73 39.39 -7.56
N ASN A 300 3.10 38.50 -8.47
CA ASN A 300 3.43 38.82 -9.85
C ASN A 300 2.59 37.92 -10.77
N PHE A 301 1.75 38.53 -11.59
CA PHE A 301 0.78 37.82 -12.43
C PHE A 301 1.33 37.37 -13.78
N GLY A 302 2.60 37.64 -14.07
CA GLY A 302 3.29 37.21 -15.29
C GLY A 302 3.13 38.13 -16.50
N ASP A 303 2.28 39.17 -16.40
CA ASP A 303 2.03 40.17 -17.45
C ASP A 303 2.60 41.57 -17.12
N GLY A 304 3.38 41.66 -16.04
CA GLY A 304 3.88 42.92 -15.47
C GLY A 304 3.00 43.50 -14.36
N GLY A 305 1.78 42.98 -14.17
CA GLY A 305 0.91 43.32 -13.05
C GLY A 305 1.40 42.73 -11.71
N THR A 306 1.20 43.48 -10.63
CA THR A 306 1.56 43.06 -9.26
C THR A 306 0.48 43.44 -8.25
N SER A 307 0.48 42.79 -7.08
CA SER A 307 -0.41 43.13 -5.97
C SER A 307 0.20 42.77 -4.62
N THR A 308 -0.27 43.41 -3.56
CA THR A 308 0.08 43.09 -2.16
C THR A 308 -1.14 42.66 -1.33
N GLN A 309 -2.31 42.54 -1.95
CA GLN A 309 -3.54 42.09 -1.29
C GLN A 309 -3.46 40.61 -0.91
N VAL A 310 -4.21 40.21 0.12
CA VAL A 310 -4.29 38.80 0.54
C VAL A 310 -4.92 37.94 -0.56
N ASN A 311 -6.04 38.37 -1.15
CA ASN A 311 -6.72 37.67 -2.25
C ASN A 311 -7.00 38.67 -3.38
N PRO A 312 -6.05 38.91 -4.30
CA PRO A 312 -6.20 39.91 -5.35
C PRO A 312 -7.09 39.44 -6.50
N TRP A 313 -7.82 40.38 -7.09
CA TRP A 313 -8.34 40.25 -8.45
C TRP A 313 -7.33 40.83 -9.44
N HIS A 314 -7.11 40.15 -10.56
CA HIS A 314 -6.25 40.64 -11.64
C HIS A 314 -6.93 40.47 -13.00
N GLN A 315 -6.85 41.50 -13.84
CA GLN A 315 -7.41 41.48 -15.19
C GLN A 315 -6.29 41.41 -16.22
N TYR A 316 -6.31 40.36 -17.03
CA TYR A 316 -5.43 40.21 -18.18
C TYR A 316 -6.01 40.91 -19.40
N THR A 317 -5.15 41.56 -20.17
CA THR A 317 -5.55 42.38 -21.34
C THR A 317 -5.10 41.79 -22.68
N GLN A 318 -4.27 40.75 -22.66
CA GLN A 318 -3.75 40.08 -23.85
C GLN A 318 -3.96 38.57 -23.73
N ALA A 319 -4.13 37.89 -24.87
CA ALA A 319 -4.18 36.45 -24.91
C ALA A 319 -2.77 35.86 -24.76
N GLY A 320 -2.64 34.78 -24.01
CA GLY A 320 -1.36 34.14 -23.71
C GLY A 320 -1.44 33.24 -22.49
N THR A 321 -0.32 32.60 -22.14
CA THR A 321 -0.16 31.85 -20.89
C THR A 321 0.74 32.63 -19.94
N TYR A 322 0.37 32.66 -18.66
CA TYR A 322 1.03 33.48 -17.66
C TYR A 322 1.55 32.64 -16.49
N THR A 323 2.84 32.81 -16.19
CA THR A 323 3.46 32.28 -14.97
C THR A 323 3.12 33.20 -13.81
N VAL A 324 2.51 32.64 -12.77
CA VAL A 324 2.11 33.40 -11.57
C VAL A 324 3.06 33.06 -10.42
N GLN A 325 3.51 34.09 -9.71
CA GLN A 325 4.39 33.97 -8.56
C GLN A 325 3.77 34.67 -7.35
N LEU A 326 3.86 34.00 -6.19
CA LEU A 326 3.55 34.57 -4.88
C LEU A 326 4.79 34.49 -3.99
N ILE A 327 5.20 35.64 -3.45
CA ILE A 327 6.21 35.74 -2.40
C ILE A 327 5.49 35.99 -1.08
N ALA A 328 5.62 35.06 -0.13
CA ALA A 328 5.08 35.15 1.20
C ALA A 328 6.18 35.61 2.18
N MET A 329 5.89 36.64 2.99
CA MET A 329 6.88 37.32 3.82
C MET A 329 6.45 37.41 5.28
N ASN A 330 7.42 37.28 6.19
CA ASN A 330 7.25 37.55 7.62
C ASN A 330 8.55 38.11 8.22
N PRO A 331 8.90 39.39 7.95
CA PRO A 331 10.17 39.96 8.38
C PRO A 331 10.36 39.89 9.91
N PRO A 332 11.57 39.56 10.42
CA PRO A 332 12.83 39.48 9.68
C PRO A 332 13.14 38.09 9.09
N LEU A 333 12.18 37.16 9.04
CA LEU A 333 12.38 35.84 8.46
C LEU A 333 12.62 35.93 6.94
N PRO A 334 13.44 35.01 6.37
CA PRO A 334 13.48 34.76 4.94
C PRO A 334 12.07 34.60 4.36
N ASN A 335 11.89 35.09 3.14
CA ASN A 335 10.68 34.91 2.37
C ASN A 335 10.62 33.50 1.76
N ASP A 336 9.42 33.03 1.49
CA ASP A 336 9.19 31.85 0.66
C ASP A 336 8.47 32.25 -0.62
N THR A 337 8.72 31.52 -1.70
CA THR A 337 8.24 31.86 -3.04
C THR A 337 7.70 30.63 -3.76
N LEU A 338 6.41 30.67 -4.11
CA LEU A 338 5.80 29.68 -5.00
C LEU A 338 5.64 30.28 -6.40
N THR A 339 6.11 29.57 -7.42
CA THR A 339 5.95 29.95 -8.84
C THR A 339 5.26 28.81 -9.59
N LEU A 340 4.08 29.10 -10.16
CA LEU A 340 3.34 28.18 -11.02
C LEU A 340 3.50 28.62 -12.48
N ASN A 341 4.23 27.81 -13.26
CA ASN A 341 4.54 28.11 -14.66
C ASN A 341 3.34 27.87 -15.58
N ASN A 342 3.07 28.80 -16.50
CA ASN A 342 1.93 28.74 -17.43
C ASN A 342 0.60 28.46 -16.72
N TYR A 343 0.41 29.04 -15.53
CA TYR A 343 -0.70 28.71 -14.65
C TYR A 343 -2.04 29.27 -15.14
N ILE A 344 -2.05 30.49 -15.65
CA ILE A 344 -3.26 31.11 -16.21
C ILE A 344 -3.18 31.11 -17.73
N THR A 345 -4.25 30.67 -18.39
CA THR A 345 -4.43 30.73 -19.83
C THR A 345 -5.49 31.76 -20.18
N VAL A 346 -5.09 32.79 -20.93
CA VAL A 346 -6.01 33.81 -21.45
C VAL A 346 -6.17 33.58 -22.93
N LEU A 347 -7.41 33.36 -23.34
CA LEU A 347 -7.75 33.18 -24.75
C LEU A 347 -8.43 34.43 -25.27
N ASN A 348 -8.21 34.74 -26.56
CA ASN A 348 -9.17 35.57 -27.25
C ASN A 348 -10.51 34.86 -27.16
N SER A 349 -11.60 35.62 -26.99
CA SER A 349 -12.93 35.07 -27.21
C SER A 349 -12.90 34.34 -28.54
N GLN A 350 -13.00 33.01 -28.53
CA GLN A 350 -13.14 32.29 -29.78
C GLN A 350 -14.44 32.76 -30.42
N SER A 351 -14.42 32.96 -31.73
CA SER A 351 -15.64 32.99 -32.54
C SER A 351 -16.27 31.59 -32.46
N VAL A 352 -16.84 31.27 -31.29
CA VAL A 352 -17.75 30.16 -31.14
C VAL A 352 -19.05 30.68 -31.74
N GLU A 353 -19.53 30.01 -32.77
CA GLU A 353 -20.96 30.01 -33.12
C GLU A 353 -21.74 29.44 -31.92
N THR A 354 -21.83 30.20 -30.83
CA THR A 354 -22.90 30.06 -29.86
C THR A 354 -24.10 30.71 -30.51
N THR A 355 -25.24 30.03 -30.50
CA THR A 355 -26.56 30.67 -30.66
C THR A 355 -26.52 32.05 -29.99
N GLU A 356 -26.54 33.10 -30.82
CA GLU A 356 -26.07 34.42 -30.40
C GLU A 356 -26.73 34.88 -29.09
N THR A 357 -25.92 35.24 -28.10
CA THR A 357 -26.41 36.15 -27.06
C THR A 357 -26.85 37.43 -27.75
N MET A 358 -28.16 37.66 -27.82
CA MET A 358 -28.75 38.78 -28.58
C MET A 358 -28.25 40.18 -28.16
N PHE A 359 -27.51 40.33 -27.05
CA PHE A 359 -26.97 41.62 -26.63
C PHE A 359 -25.73 41.51 -25.71
N SER A 360 -24.99 42.61 -25.65
CA SER A 360 -23.94 42.91 -24.67
C SER A 360 -24.45 43.86 -23.59
N LEU A 361 -23.99 43.72 -22.34
CA LEU A 361 -24.36 44.61 -21.24
C LEU A 361 -23.13 45.16 -20.50
N TYR A 362 -23.15 46.45 -20.15
CA TYR A 362 -22.08 47.11 -19.39
C TYR A 362 -22.57 48.41 -18.72
N PRO A 363 -21.93 48.85 -17.61
CA PRO A 363 -20.96 48.09 -16.83
C PRO A 363 -21.65 46.92 -16.08
N ASN A 364 -20.90 45.86 -15.79
CA ASN A 364 -21.30 44.82 -14.84
C ASN A 364 -20.04 44.31 -14.13
N PRO A 365 -19.83 44.60 -12.83
CA PRO A 365 -20.80 45.19 -11.90
C PRO A 365 -21.20 46.64 -12.24
N PHE A 366 -22.43 47.03 -11.88
CA PHE A 366 -22.99 48.35 -12.17
C PHE A 366 -23.22 49.18 -10.91
N THR A 367 -23.20 50.50 -11.06
CA THR A 367 -23.42 51.44 -9.96
C THR A 367 -24.78 52.13 -10.04
N SER A 368 -25.15 52.72 -11.18
CA SER A 368 -26.40 53.50 -11.31
C SER A 368 -27.21 53.20 -12.56
N ASN A 369 -26.55 52.69 -13.60
CA ASN A 369 -27.15 52.38 -14.89
C ASN A 369 -26.50 51.15 -15.53
N ILE A 370 -27.22 50.57 -16.49
CA ILE A 370 -26.74 49.49 -17.35
C ILE A 370 -27.13 49.83 -18.79
N HIS A 371 -26.19 49.68 -19.70
CA HIS A 371 -26.42 49.74 -21.14
C HIS A 371 -26.60 48.33 -21.69
N LEU A 372 -27.61 48.14 -22.55
CA LEU A 372 -27.80 46.95 -23.36
C LEU A 372 -27.57 47.34 -24.83
N ILE A 373 -26.64 46.68 -25.50
CA ILE A 373 -26.42 46.79 -26.94
C ILE A 373 -26.87 45.50 -27.58
N PHE A 374 -27.94 45.54 -28.36
CA PHE A 374 -28.43 44.37 -29.08
C PHE A 374 -27.68 44.19 -30.40
N ASN A 375 -27.39 42.95 -30.78
CA ASN A 375 -26.70 42.63 -32.03
C ASN A 375 -27.57 42.95 -33.26
N THR A 376 -28.90 42.92 -33.08
CA THR A 376 -29.90 43.33 -34.07
C THR A 376 -31.00 44.14 -33.37
N ASP A 377 -31.83 44.86 -34.12
CA ASP A 377 -32.93 45.63 -33.53
C ASP A 377 -33.88 44.73 -32.74
N PHE A 378 -33.98 44.99 -31.44
CA PHE A 378 -34.80 44.20 -30.53
C PHE A 378 -36.17 44.84 -30.32
N SER A 379 -37.20 44.01 -30.31
CA SER A 379 -38.56 44.37 -29.88
C SER A 379 -39.07 43.35 -28.88
N GLY A 380 -39.46 43.82 -27.69
CA GLY A 380 -39.82 42.95 -26.58
C GLY A 380 -39.77 43.64 -25.23
N THR A 381 -39.62 42.87 -24.16
CA THR A 381 -39.57 43.37 -22.78
C THR A 381 -38.27 42.94 -22.12
N VAL A 382 -37.60 43.85 -21.42
CA VAL A 382 -36.50 43.55 -20.51
C VAL A 382 -36.97 43.73 -19.08
N GLU A 383 -36.69 42.75 -18.22
CA GLU A 383 -36.98 42.78 -16.79
C GLU A 383 -35.73 42.53 -15.97
N ILE A 384 -35.57 43.27 -14.88
CA ILE A 384 -34.62 42.96 -13.81
C ILE A 384 -35.43 42.36 -12.66
N ILE A 385 -34.96 41.23 -12.15
CA ILE A 385 -35.55 40.51 -11.02
C ILE A 385 -34.52 40.35 -9.91
N ASP A 386 -34.97 40.44 -8.66
CA ASP A 386 -34.15 40.11 -7.50
C ASP A 386 -33.98 38.59 -7.34
N VAL A 387 -33.15 38.16 -6.39
CA VAL A 387 -32.88 36.74 -6.10
C VAL A 387 -34.11 35.96 -5.62
N LEU A 388 -35.18 36.64 -5.20
CA LEU A 388 -36.45 36.04 -4.81
C LEU A 388 -37.43 35.98 -5.99
N GLY A 389 -37.01 36.41 -7.18
CA GLY A 389 -37.81 36.37 -8.42
C GLY A 389 -38.78 37.56 -8.56
N LYS A 390 -38.72 38.56 -7.68
CA LYS A 390 -39.57 39.76 -7.78
C LYS A 390 -39.02 40.68 -8.86
N VAL A 391 -39.88 41.12 -9.77
CA VAL A 391 -39.54 42.12 -10.80
C VAL A 391 -39.31 43.47 -10.12
N VAL A 392 -38.07 43.95 -10.19
CA VAL A 392 -37.66 45.27 -9.66
C VAL A 392 -37.72 46.36 -10.73
N LEU A 393 -37.56 45.98 -12.01
CA LEU A 393 -37.70 46.89 -13.14
C LEU A 393 -38.23 46.13 -14.36
N SER A 394 -39.14 46.74 -15.12
CA SER A 394 -39.65 46.20 -16.39
C SER A 394 -39.72 47.32 -17.42
N LYS A 395 -39.20 47.07 -18.62
CA LYS A 395 -39.14 48.05 -19.71
C LYS A 395 -39.47 47.41 -21.05
N ASN A 396 -40.44 47.96 -21.75
CA ASN A 396 -40.76 47.58 -23.13
C ASN A 396 -39.84 48.31 -24.12
N ILE A 397 -39.44 47.60 -25.16
CA ILE A 397 -38.53 48.05 -26.21
C ILE A 397 -39.23 47.84 -27.54
N ALA A 398 -39.27 48.87 -28.37
CA ALA A 398 -39.80 48.81 -29.73
C ALA A 398 -38.68 49.20 -30.70
N HIS A 399 -38.23 48.23 -31.49
CA HIS A 399 -37.22 48.37 -32.55
C HIS A 399 -36.00 49.19 -32.12
N SER A 400 -35.20 48.64 -31.21
CA SER A 400 -33.99 49.32 -30.74
C SER A 400 -32.80 48.38 -30.62
N SER A 401 -31.67 48.83 -31.15
CA SER A 401 -30.35 48.22 -30.98
C SER A 401 -29.60 48.69 -29.73
N PHE A 402 -30.15 49.66 -28.99
CA PHE A 402 -29.54 50.19 -27.77
C PHE A 402 -30.57 50.58 -26.71
N LEU A 403 -30.38 50.09 -25.48
CA LEU A 403 -31.18 50.51 -24.34
C LEU A 403 -30.29 50.98 -23.19
N ASN A 404 -30.52 52.21 -22.75
CA ASN A 404 -30.03 52.66 -21.44
C ASN A 404 -31.09 52.41 -20.36
N ILE A 405 -30.72 51.64 -19.33
CA ILE A 405 -31.52 51.40 -18.12
C ILE A 405 -30.92 52.25 -17.00
N ASN A 406 -31.58 53.38 -16.72
CA ASN A 406 -31.22 54.29 -15.62
C ASN A 406 -32.15 54.07 -14.41
N GLY A 407 -31.83 54.72 -13.28
CA GLY A 407 -32.66 54.70 -12.08
C GLY A 407 -32.47 53.43 -11.25
N LEU A 408 -31.32 52.76 -11.40
CA LEU A 408 -30.97 51.56 -10.62
C LEU A 408 -30.27 51.91 -9.30
N ASP A 409 -30.16 53.20 -8.96
CA ASP A 409 -29.55 53.71 -7.73
C ASP A 409 -30.27 53.26 -6.46
N CYS A 410 -31.58 53.00 -6.57
CA CYS A 410 -32.42 52.56 -5.45
C CYS A 410 -32.32 51.06 -5.15
N LEU A 411 -31.59 50.29 -5.99
CA LEU A 411 -31.37 48.88 -5.74
C LEU A 411 -30.31 48.68 -4.66
N GLU A 412 -30.59 47.78 -3.72
CA GLU A 412 -29.60 47.36 -2.72
C GLU A 412 -28.42 46.66 -3.39
N LYS A 413 -27.22 46.78 -2.80
CA LYS A 413 -26.03 46.06 -3.27
C LYS A 413 -26.29 44.57 -3.26
N GLY A 414 -25.95 43.88 -4.34
CA GLY A 414 -26.22 42.45 -4.47
C GLY A 414 -26.37 41.97 -5.90
N THR A 415 -26.79 40.72 -6.04
CA THR A 415 -26.95 40.05 -7.32
C THR A 415 -28.39 40.14 -7.81
N TYR A 416 -28.57 40.43 -9.10
CA TYR A 416 -29.86 40.45 -9.78
C TYR A 416 -29.77 39.64 -11.07
N LEU A 417 -30.93 39.24 -11.59
CA LEU A 417 -31.04 38.63 -12.91
C LEU A 417 -31.71 39.62 -13.86
N ILE A 418 -31.12 39.83 -15.03
CA ILE A 418 -31.79 40.48 -16.15
C ILE A 418 -32.30 39.41 -17.10
N LYS A 419 -33.56 39.51 -17.51
CA LYS A 419 -34.17 38.63 -18.50
C LYS A 419 -34.83 39.44 -19.61
N TRP A 420 -34.91 38.88 -20.80
CA TRP A 420 -35.51 39.54 -21.95
C TRP A 420 -36.45 38.57 -22.68
N MET A 421 -37.57 39.12 -23.14
CA MET A 421 -38.66 38.39 -23.74
C MET A 421 -39.07 39.03 -25.05
N ASP A 422 -39.55 38.25 -26.02
CA ASP A 422 -40.09 38.78 -27.27
C ASP A 422 -41.42 39.55 -27.06
N THR A 423 -42.01 40.07 -28.14
CA THR A 423 -43.31 40.77 -28.10
C THR A 423 -44.49 39.90 -27.68
N GLN A 424 -44.35 38.57 -27.70
CA GLN A 424 -45.33 37.59 -27.22
C GLN A 424 -45.05 37.15 -25.77
N LYS A 425 -44.06 37.75 -25.10
CA LYS A 425 -43.56 37.43 -23.76
C LYS A 425 -42.88 36.06 -23.62
N THR A 426 -42.40 35.48 -24.72
CA THR A 426 -41.55 34.28 -24.67
C THR A 426 -40.18 34.65 -24.13
N LEU A 427 -39.68 33.94 -23.10
CA LEU A 427 -38.33 34.16 -22.57
C LEU A 427 -37.28 33.80 -23.62
N LEU A 428 -36.46 34.78 -24.00
CA LEU A 428 -35.38 34.62 -24.96
C LEU A 428 -34.02 34.41 -24.29
N GLY A 429 -33.88 34.82 -23.02
CA GLY A 429 -32.72 34.50 -22.21
C GLY A 429 -32.63 35.28 -20.90
N THR A 430 -31.59 34.96 -20.13
CA THR A 430 -31.29 35.54 -18.82
C THR A 430 -29.80 35.77 -18.64
N LYS A 431 -29.41 36.78 -17.85
CA LYS A 431 -28.00 37.03 -17.48
C LYS A 431 -27.92 37.59 -16.06
N VAL A 432 -26.83 37.28 -15.36
CA VAL A 432 -26.56 37.78 -14.01
C VAL A 432 -25.93 39.16 -14.08
N ILE A 433 -26.41 40.08 -13.24
CA ILE A 433 -25.86 41.43 -13.05
C ILE A 433 -25.61 41.68 -11.56
N VAL A 434 -24.58 42.46 -11.23
CA VAL A 434 -24.17 42.72 -9.84
C VAL A 434 -24.17 44.22 -9.57
N LYS A 435 -24.93 44.65 -8.55
CA LYS A 435 -24.96 46.02 -8.04
C LYS A 435 -23.85 46.22 -7.01
N GLN A 436 -22.95 47.17 -7.26
CA GLN A 436 -21.90 47.59 -6.32
C GLN A 436 -22.30 48.76 -5.41
#